data_AF-A0A6C1PPN8-F1
#
_entry.id   AF-A0A6C1PPN8-F1
#
_cell.length_a   1.000
_cell.length_b   1.000
_cell.length_c   1.000
_cell.angle_alpha   90.00
_cell.angle_beta   90.00
_cell.angle_gamma   90.00
#
_symmetry.space_group_name_H-M   'P 1'
#
loop_
_entity.id
_entity.type
_entity.pdbx_description
1 polymer ?
#
loop_
_entity_poly.entity_id
_entity_poly.type
_entity_poly.pdbx_seq_one_letter_code
_entity_poly.pdbx_strand_id
1 'polypeptide(L)'
;MSAITQTEQQSEILISLMQAGFVLFLGVLYFLAPKGYAGEVAIRPVPLVLLVYSPFVVARLLLAWKRRLSPVMLNVSIVLDIAMICVLLWSYHVQYQQPAGFYLKAPTAMYLFIFIALRSLRFDARYVLFAGVTAAAGWLVLTLYAIRTGTPVTSDFIAYITGSDVLVGAQVDRIIAILVLTVILAVGVSRAGRVLTTSATEQHARQELSRYFSPEVTAKILDRETGFEPGDGEVYDAVAMMIDIRGFSAWAESIDPATVMCALADYQSRIVPIVLKHNGSIDKFMGDGVLCH
;
A
#
# COMPACT_ATOMS: atom_id res chain seq x y z
N MET A 1 2.67 4.37 17.81
CA MET A 1 1.89 4.05 16.58
C MET A 1 2.91 3.84 15.48
N SER A 2 2.96 2.67 14.84
CA SER A 2 4.04 2.35 13.89
C SER A 2 3.91 3.20 12.62
N ALA A 3 5.03 3.57 12.01
CA ALA A 3 5.07 4.34 10.76
C ALA A 3 4.23 3.68 9.64
N ILE A 4 4.13 2.36 9.65
CA ILE A 4 3.35 1.55 8.71
C ILE A 4 1.85 1.87 8.80
N THR A 5 1.28 1.93 10.00
CA THR A 5 -0.16 2.23 10.19
C THR A 5 -0.52 3.64 9.74
N GLN A 6 0.42 4.58 9.84
CA GLN A 6 0.21 5.95 9.39
C GLN A 6 0.18 6.05 7.86
N THR A 7 1.07 5.33 7.17
CA THR A 7 1.06 5.24 5.70
C THR A 7 -0.20 4.57 5.18
N GLU A 8 -0.64 3.45 5.78
CA GLU A 8 -1.89 2.78 5.39
C GLU A 8 -3.10 3.73 5.52
N GLN A 9 -3.17 4.52 6.59
CA GLN A 9 -4.25 5.50 6.78
C GLN A 9 -4.26 6.61 5.73
N GLN A 10 -3.09 7.10 5.32
CA GLN A 10 -2.97 8.10 4.25
C GLN A 10 -3.42 7.51 2.91
N SER A 11 -3.03 6.26 2.61
CA SER A 11 -3.47 5.55 1.42
C SER A 11 -5.00 5.40 1.37
N GLU A 12 -5.66 5.12 2.50
CA GLU A 12 -7.13 5.01 2.54
C GLU A 12 -7.85 6.33 2.20
N ILE A 13 -7.32 7.45 2.66
CA ILE A 13 -7.84 8.79 2.32
C ILE A 13 -7.67 9.03 0.82
N LEU A 14 -6.48 8.75 0.27
CA LEU A 14 -6.20 8.92 -1.15
C LEU A 14 -7.14 8.07 -2.02
N ILE A 15 -7.33 6.79 -1.69
CA ILE A 15 -8.25 5.91 -2.41
C ILE A 15 -9.68 6.46 -2.34
N SER A 16 -10.11 6.94 -1.16
CA SER A 16 -11.44 7.54 -0.99
C SER A 16 -11.63 8.81 -1.83
N LEU A 17 -10.60 9.66 -1.91
CA LEU A 17 -10.60 10.85 -2.75
C LEU A 17 -10.63 10.48 -4.24
N MET A 18 -9.86 9.48 -4.68
CA MET A 18 -9.89 9.01 -6.07
C MET A 18 -11.25 8.43 -6.45
N GLN A 19 -11.91 7.68 -5.56
CA GLN A 19 -13.27 7.20 -5.77
C GLN A 19 -14.29 8.35 -5.89
N ALA A 20 -14.21 9.34 -4.99
CA ALA A 20 -15.06 10.53 -5.05
C ALA A 20 -14.84 11.33 -6.34
N GLY A 21 -13.57 11.51 -6.72
CA GLY A 21 -13.18 12.14 -7.98
C GLY A 21 -13.69 11.37 -9.20
N PHE A 22 -13.67 10.03 -9.18
CA PHE A 22 -14.21 9.20 -10.25
C PHE A 22 -15.74 9.35 -10.39
N VAL A 23 -16.48 9.35 -9.27
CA VAL A 23 -17.94 9.58 -9.28
C VAL A 23 -18.27 10.97 -9.82
N LEU A 24 -17.54 12.00 -9.37
CA LEU A 24 -17.69 13.35 -9.87
C LEU A 24 -17.39 13.44 -11.37
N PHE A 25 -16.28 12.83 -11.80
CA PHE A 25 -15.87 12.79 -13.20
C PHE A 25 -16.93 12.12 -14.08
N LEU A 26 -17.45 10.97 -13.68
CA LEU A 26 -18.55 10.31 -14.42
C LEU A 26 -19.82 11.16 -14.43
N GLY A 27 -20.14 11.84 -13.34
CA GLY A 27 -21.27 12.76 -13.28
C GLY A 27 -21.13 13.91 -14.28
N VAL A 28 -19.98 14.59 -14.26
CA VAL A 28 -19.66 15.69 -15.19
C VAL A 28 -19.67 15.21 -16.64
N LEU A 29 -19.03 14.07 -16.91
CA LEU A 29 -19.01 13.47 -18.24
C LEU A 29 -20.43 13.15 -18.73
N TYR A 30 -21.29 12.62 -17.87
CA TYR A 30 -22.70 12.36 -18.22
C TYR A 30 -23.48 13.63 -18.54
N PHE A 31 -23.22 14.74 -17.84
CA PHE A 31 -23.88 16.03 -18.08
C PHE A 31 -23.38 16.72 -19.36
N LEU A 32 -22.08 16.62 -19.65
CA LEU A 32 -21.47 17.25 -20.82
C LEU A 32 -21.61 16.42 -22.10
N ALA A 33 -21.70 15.10 -21.99
CA ALA A 33 -21.76 14.21 -23.14
C ALA A 33 -23.07 14.42 -23.93
N PRO A 34 -23.00 14.58 -25.26
CA PRO A 34 -24.18 14.55 -26.11
C PRO A 34 -24.94 13.24 -25.91
N LYS A 35 -26.25 13.33 -25.67
CA LYS A 35 -27.07 12.13 -25.42
C LYS A 35 -27.34 11.42 -26.74
N GLY A 36 -26.64 10.31 -26.99
CA GLY A 36 -26.74 9.53 -28.22
C GLY A 36 -27.92 8.54 -28.29
N TYR A 37 -29.05 8.83 -27.63
CA TYR A 37 -30.24 7.95 -27.66
C TYR A 37 -31.33 8.59 -28.50
N ALA A 38 -31.95 7.82 -29.40
CA ALA A 38 -33.13 8.26 -30.15
C ALA A 38 -34.39 8.07 -29.29
N GLY A 39 -35.04 9.17 -28.87
CA GLY A 39 -36.33 9.16 -28.17
C GLY A 39 -36.29 9.31 -26.65
N GLU A 40 -37.47 9.25 -26.02
CA GLU A 40 -37.62 9.26 -24.57
C GLU A 40 -37.19 7.91 -23.97
N VAL A 41 -36.08 7.93 -23.23
CA VAL A 41 -35.60 6.76 -22.50
C VAL A 41 -36.32 6.68 -21.15
N ALA A 42 -37.03 5.58 -20.89
CA ALA A 42 -37.80 5.37 -19.66
C ALA A 42 -36.95 5.40 -18.38
N ILE A 43 -35.68 4.99 -18.44
CA ILE A 43 -34.77 4.94 -17.29
C ILE A 43 -33.41 5.53 -17.67
N ARG A 44 -32.87 6.40 -16.81
CA ARG A 44 -31.50 6.94 -16.91
C ARG A 44 -30.64 6.28 -15.82
N PRO A 45 -30.01 5.13 -16.10
CA PRO A 45 -29.36 4.32 -15.07
C PRO A 45 -28.10 4.98 -14.50
N VAL A 46 -27.31 5.68 -15.32
CA VAL A 46 -26.07 6.35 -14.87
C VAL A 46 -26.31 7.28 -13.68
N PRO A 47 -27.18 8.31 -13.74
CA PRO A 47 -27.41 9.19 -12.60
C PRO A 47 -28.02 8.45 -11.40
N LEU A 48 -28.85 7.41 -11.61
CA LEU A 48 -29.43 6.62 -10.52
C LEU A 48 -28.34 5.84 -9.77
N VAL A 49 -27.48 5.12 -10.50
CA VAL A 49 -26.38 4.35 -9.91
C VAL A 49 -25.41 5.27 -9.17
N LEU A 50 -25.04 6.41 -9.78
CA LEU A 50 -24.19 7.41 -9.11
C LEU A 50 -24.86 7.97 -7.85
N LEU A 51 -26.17 8.26 -7.88
CA LEU A 51 -26.91 8.76 -6.72
C LEU A 51 -26.96 7.74 -5.58
N VAL A 52 -27.19 6.45 -5.89
CA VAL A 52 -27.23 5.37 -4.89
C VAL A 52 -25.83 5.09 -4.33
N TYR A 53 -24.79 5.19 -5.15
CA TYR A 53 -23.42 4.92 -4.75
C TYR A 53 -22.74 6.09 -4.01
N SER A 54 -23.15 7.34 -4.29
CA SER A 54 -22.54 8.54 -3.68
C SER A 54 -22.57 8.57 -2.15
N PRO A 55 -23.68 8.23 -1.45
CA PRO A 55 -23.71 8.15 0.01
C PRO A 55 -22.66 7.20 0.58
N PHE A 56 -22.41 6.08 -0.09
CA PHE A 56 -21.39 5.12 0.31
C PHE A 56 -19.98 5.72 0.19
N VAL A 57 -19.68 6.39 -0.93
CA VAL A 57 -18.38 7.05 -1.13
C VAL A 57 -18.13 8.15 -0.10
N VAL A 58 -19.15 8.97 0.18
CA VAL A 58 -19.08 10.01 1.21
C VAL A 58 -18.88 9.40 2.59
N ALA A 59 -19.66 8.38 2.95
CA ALA A 59 -19.51 7.69 4.24
C ALA A 59 -18.11 7.08 4.40
N ARG A 60 -17.60 6.43 3.35
CA ARG A 60 -16.23 5.87 3.34
C ARG A 60 -15.18 6.96 3.52
N LEU A 61 -15.28 8.08 2.79
CA LEU A 61 -14.36 9.20 2.91
C LEU A 61 -14.38 9.82 4.32
N LEU A 62 -15.57 10.01 4.91
CA LEU A 62 -15.70 10.51 6.27
C LEU A 62 -15.10 9.55 7.30
N LEU A 63 -15.29 8.24 7.14
CA LEU A 63 -14.69 7.22 8.01
C LEU A 63 -13.17 7.12 7.83
N ALA A 64 -12.67 7.28 6.61
CA ALA A 64 -11.24 7.34 6.30
C ALA A 64 -10.60 8.54 7.02
N TRP A 65 -11.23 9.71 6.91
CA TRP A 65 -10.74 10.93 7.54
C TRP A 65 -10.78 10.84 9.07
N LYS A 66 -11.82 10.23 9.63
CA LYS A 66 -11.94 9.91 11.07
C LYS A 66 -11.05 8.76 11.53
N ARG A 67 -10.31 8.10 10.62
CA ARG A 67 -9.43 6.95 10.88
C ARG A 67 -10.15 5.76 11.54
N ARG A 68 -11.40 5.50 11.13
CA ARG A 68 -12.27 4.44 11.69
C ARG A 68 -12.64 3.35 10.67
N LEU A 69 -11.88 3.21 9.58
CA LEU A 69 -12.14 2.17 8.58
C LEU A 69 -11.76 0.79 9.12
N SER A 70 -12.75 -0.10 9.21
CA SER A 70 -12.53 -1.50 9.58
C SER A 70 -12.15 -2.33 8.34
N PRO A 71 -11.41 -3.45 8.51
CA PRO A 71 -11.10 -4.37 7.41
C PRO A 71 -12.35 -4.90 6.69
N VAL A 72 -13.45 -5.09 7.41
CA VAL A 72 -14.74 -5.53 6.83
C VAL A 72 -15.30 -4.47 5.90
N MET A 73 -15.31 -3.20 6.33
CA MET A 73 -15.77 -2.09 5.49
C MET A 73 -14.95 -1.96 4.20
N LEU A 74 -13.65 -2.26 4.25
CA LEU A 74 -12.78 -2.25 3.06
C LEU A 74 -13.17 -3.33 2.06
N ASN A 75 -13.45 -4.54 2.52
CA ASN A 75 -13.92 -5.62 1.65
C ASN A 75 -15.30 -5.29 1.07
N VAL A 76 -16.21 -4.78 1.88
CA VAL A 76 -17.53 -4.32 1.41
C VAL A 76 -17.39 -3.23 0.35
N SER A 77 -16.47 -2.27 0.54
CA SER A 77 -16.17 -1.26 -0.48
C SER A 77 -15.76 -1.90 -1.79
N ILE A 78 -14.83 -2.84 -1.79
CA ILE A 78 -14.36 -3.49 -3.02
C ILE A 78 -15.54 -4.13 -3.76
N VAL A 79 -16.42 -4.83 -3.05
CA VAL A 79 -17.60 -5.45 -3.66
C VAL A 79 -18.53 -4.40 -4.25
N LEU A 80 -18.81 -3.31 -3.52
CA LEU A 80 -19.69 -2.24 -3.99
C LEU A 80 -19.12 -1.48 -5.19
N ASP A 81 -17.82 -1.19 -5.18
CA ASP A 81 -17.12 -0.54 -6.30
C ASP A 81 -17.26 -1.37 -7.59
N ILE A 82 -16.98 -2.67 -7.50
CA ILE A 82 -17.08 -3.58 -8.65
C ILE A 82 -18.54 -3.78 -9.07
N ALA A 83 -19.44 -3.97 -8.11
CA ALA A 83 -20.87 -4.12 -8.37
C ALA A 83 -21.45 -2.88 -9.07
N MET A 84 -21.05 -1.67 -8.66
CA MET A 84 -21.44 -0.44 -9.33
C MET A 84 -21.05 -0.46 -10.81
N ILE A 85 -19.81 -0.83 -11.15
CA ILE A 85 -19.37 -0.93 -12.55
C ILE A 85 -20.14 -2.02 -13.29
N CYS A 86 -20.37 -3.18 -12.67
CA CYS A 86 -21.14 -4.25 -13.28
C CYS A 86 -22.60 -3.84 -13.56
N VAL A 87 -23.24 -3.10 -12.65
CA VAL A 87 -24.60 -2.57 -12.84
C VAL A 87 -24.61 -1.51 -13.94
N LEU A 88 -23.61 -0.63 -14.01
CA LEU A 88 -23.48 0.33 -15.11
C LEU A 88 -23.36 -0.38 -16.46
N LEU A 89 -22.51 -1.40 -16.57
CA LEU A 89 -22.38 -2.22 -17.77
C LEU A 89 -23.69 -2.90 -18.14
N TRP A 90 -24.30 -3.64 -17.21
CA TRP A 90 -25.58 -4.29 -17.43
C TRP A 90 -26.65 -3.29 -17.89
N SER A 91 -26.65 -2.07 -17.34
CA SER A 91 -27.66 -1.07 -17.70
C SER A 91 -27.65 -0.64 -19.17
N TYR A 92 -26.56 -0.85 -19.92
CA TYR A 92 -26.50 -0.54 -21.35
C TYR A 92 -27.55 -1.33 -22.16
N HIS A 93 -27.73 -2.64 -21.89
CA HIS A 93 -28.70 -3.41 -22.68
C HIS A 93 -30.13 -2.92 -22.44
N VAL A 94 -30.46 -2.54 -21.19
CA VAL A 94 -31.76 -1.98 -20.82
C VAL A 94 -31.95 -0.59 -21.42
N GLN A 95 -30.94 0.28 -21.28
CA GLN A 95 -31.04 1.68 -21.68
C GLN A 95 -31.15 1.86 -23.18
N TYR A 96 -30.43 1.05 -23.96
CA TYR A 96 -30.42 1.11 -25.42
C TYR A 96 -31.36 0.09 -26.08
N GLN A 97 -32.07 -0.71 -25.28
CA GLN A 97 -32.94 -1.82 -25.74
C GLN A 97 -32.21 -2.75 -26.73
N GLN A 98 -30.94 -3.01 -26.47
CA GLN A 98 -30.09 -3.85 -27.29
C GLN A 98 -29.89 -5.21 -26.62
N PRO A 99 -29.52 -6.26 -27.38
CA PRO A 99 -29.09 -7.52 -26.80
C PRO A 99 -27.95 -7.37 -25.79
N ALA A 100 -27.95 -8.21 -24.76
CA ALA A 100 -26.99 -8.15 -23.66
C ALA A 100 -25.51 -8.27 -24.09
N GLY A 101 -25.21 -8.95 -25.20
CA GLY A 101 -23.83 -9.07 -25.67
C GLY A 101 -23.15 -7.76 -26.06
N PHE A 102 -23.90 -6.68 -26.32
CA PHE A 102 -23.30 -5.37 -26.60
C PHE A 102 -22.61 -4.75 -25.39
N TYR A 103 -23.13 -4.89 -24.17
CA TYR A 103 -22.47 -4.28 -23.01
C TYR A 103 -21.11 -4.94 -22.71
N LEU A 104 -20.91 -6.20 -23.11
CA LEU A 104 -19.62 -6.88 -22.97
C LEU A 104 -18.55 -6.21 -23.82
N LYS A 105 -18.91 -5.36 -24.76
CA LYS A 105 -18.01 -4.60 -25.65
C LYS A 105 -17.87 -3.14 -25.22
N ALA A 106 -18.59 -2.72 -24.18
CA ALA A 106 -18.60 -1.34 -23.72
C ALA A 106 -17.23 -0.92 -23.14
N PRO A 107 -16.69 0.26 -23.51
CA PRO A 107 -15.43 0.78 -22.96
C PRO A 107 -15.43 0.91 -21.44
N THR A 108 -16.60 1.08 -20.83
CA THR A 108 -16.82 1.15 -19.38
C THR A 108 -16.25 -0.06 -18.63
N ALA A 109 -16.08 -1.21 -19.29
CA ALA A 109 -15.42 -2.39 -18.73
C ALA A 109 -13.97 -2.11 -18.30
N MET A 110 -13.31 -1.14 -18.95
CA MET A 110 -11.94 -0.74 -18.60
C MET A 110 -11.83 -0.20 -17.18
N TYR A 111 -12.92 0.33 -16.62
CA TYR A 111 -12.93 0.86 -15.26
C TYR A 111 -12.74 -0.22 -14.19
N LEU A 112 -13.06 -1.49 -14.47
CA LEU A 112 -12.73 -2.60 -13.56
C LEU A 112 -11.23 -2.66 -13.25
N PHE A 113 -10.38 -2.49 -14.27
CA PHE A 113 -8.93 -2.49 -14.10
C PHE A 113 -8.43 -1.30 -13.29
N ILE A 114 -9.06 -0.12 -13.46
CA ILE A 114 -8.74 1.07 -12.67
C ILE A 114 -9.04 0.80 -11.19
N PHE A 115 -10.21 0.24 -10.87
CA PHE A 115 -10.57 -0.05 -9.49
C PHE A 115 -9.70 -1.13 -8.84
N ILE A 116 -9.22 -2.12 -9.60
CA ILE A 116 -8.20 -3.07 -9.12
C ILE A 116 -6.88 -2.32 -8.85
N ALA A 117 -6.43 -1.49 -9.78
CA ALA A 117 -5.20 -0.72 -9.65
C ALA A 117 -5.23 0.24 -8.45
N LEU A 118 -6.37 0.88 -8.16
CA LEU A 118 -6.55 1.72 -6.97
C LEU A 118 -6.25 0.98 -5.66
N ARG A 119 -6.51 -0.33 -5.60
CA ARG A 119 -6.22 -1.14 -4.40
C ARG A 119 -4.74 -1.35 -4.16
N SER A 120 -3.90 -1.21 -5.17
CA SER A 120 -2.45 -1.30 -5.02
C SER A 120 -1.87 -0.17 -4.14
N LEU A 121 -2.54 1.00 -4.08
CA LEU A 121 -2.09 2.16 -3.31
C LEU A 121 -2.09 1.91 -1.79
N ARG A 122 -2.82 0.89 -1.31
CA ARG A 122 -2.86 0.51 0.10
C ARG A 122 -1.60 -0.22 0.57
N PHE A 123 -0.70 -0.60 -0.35
CA PHE A 123 0.47 -1.44 -0.07
C PHE A 123 0.14 -2.80 0.58
N ASP A 124 -1.05 -3.33 0.29
CA ASP A 124 -1.50 -4.61 0.84
C ASP A 124 -2.12 -5.48 -0.25
N ALA A 125 -1.41 -6.55 -0.61
CA ALA A 125 -1.73 -7.42 -1.74
C ALA A 125 -3.07 -8.16 -1.57
N ARG A 126 -3.55 -8.37 -0.34
CA ARG A 126 -4.81 -9.12 -0.11
C ARG A 126 -6.01 -8.39 -0.71
N TYR A 127 -6.03 -7.06 -0.63
CA TYR A 127 -7.12 -6.24 -1.16
C TYR A 127 -7.07 -6.13 -2.68
N VAL A 128 -5.86 -6.18 -3.27
CA VAL A 128 -5.69 -6.26 -4.73
C VAL A 128 -6.25 -7.59 -5.24
N LEU A 129 -5.85 -8.71 -4.64
CA LEU A 129 -6.33 -10.05 -5.00
C LEU A 129 -7.86 -10.15 -4.87
N PHE A 130 -8.40 -9.67 -3.74
CA PHE A 130 -9.84 -9.70 -3.50
C PHE A 130 -10.61 -8.87 -4.54
N ALA A 131 -10.12 -7.69 -4.92
CA ALA A 131 -10.72 -6.87 -5.97
C ALA A 131 -10.68 -7.55 -7.33
N GLY A 132 -9.55 -8.16 -7.70
CA GLY A 132 -9.41 -8.90 -8.95
C GLY A 132 -10.34 -10.10 -9.06
N VAL A 133 -10.43 -10.92 -8.01
CA VAL A 133 -11.35 -12.06 -7.96
C VAL A 133 -12.80 -11.59 -8.04
N THR A 134 -13.16 -10.53 -7.33
CA THR A 134 -14.51 -9.95 -7.36
C THR A 134 -14.84 -9.41 -8.75
N ALA A 135 -13.90 -8.74 -9.42
CA ALA A 135 -14.05 -8.24 -10.79
C ALA A 135 -14.21 -9.39 -11.81
N ALA A 136 -13.40 -10.44 -11.70
CA ALA A 136 -13.50 -11.62 -12.56
C ALA A 136 -14.85 -12.34 -12.37
N ALA A 137 -15.30 -12.49 -11.11
CA ALA A 137 -16.60 -13.06 -10.79
C ALA A 137 -17.75 -12.19 -11.33
N GLY A 138 -17.68 -10.87 -11.16
CA GLY A 138 -18.65 -9.93 -11.71
C GLY A 138 -18.72 -10.00 -13.25
N TRP A 139 -17.58 -10.09 -13.93
CA TRP A 139 -17.51 -10.26 -15.37
C TRP A 139 -18.10 -11.60 -15.84
N LEU A 140 -17.82 -12.68 -15.11
CA LEU A 140 -18.39 -13.99 -15.38
C LEU A 140 -19.91 -13.97 -15.23
N VAL A 141 -20.45 -13.36 -14.17
CA VAL A 141 -21.89 -13.20 -13.96
C VAL A 141 -22.52 -12.43 -15.11
N LEU A 142 -21.92 -11.32 -15.53
CA LEU A 142 -22.37 -10.56 -16.70
C LEU A 142 -22.34 -11.39 -17.98
N THR A 143 -21.31 -12.19 -18.20
CA THR A 143 -21.21 -13.06 -19.39
C THR A 143 -22.31 -14.13 -19.37
N LEU A 144 -22.50 -14.81 -18.25
CA LEU A 144 -23.53 -15.83 -18.07
C LEU A 144 -24.94 -15.25 -18.22
N TYR A 145 -25.16 -14.03 -17.71
CA TYR A 145 -26.42 -13.32 -17.91
C TYR A 145 -26.70 -13.10 -19.41
N ALA A 146 -25.73 -12.59 -20.17
CA ALA A 146 -25.91 -12.32 -21.60
C ALA A 146 -26.28 -13.57 -22.40
N ILE A 147 -25.62 -14.69 -22.10
CA ILE A 147 -25.90 -16.00 -22.73
C ILE A 147 -27.30 -16.48 -22.32
N ARG A 148 -27.64 -16.38 -21.03
CA ARG A 148 -28.95 -16.80 -20.51
C ARG A 148 -30.12 -16.00 -21.08
N THR A 149 -29.92 -14.71 -21.40
CA THR A 149 -30.95 -13.86 -22.02
C THR A 149 -31.12 -14.11 -23.53
N GLY A 150 -30.46 -15.13 -24.10
CA GLY A 150 -30.66 -15.55 -25.48
C GLY A 150 -29.73 -14.88 -26.49
N THR A 151 -28.64 -14.24 -26.03
CA THR A 151 -27.62 -13.74 -26.98
C THR A 151 -26.91 -14.92 -27.63
N PRO A 152 -26.82 -15.00 -28.97
CA PRO A 152 -26.16 -16.11 -29.65
C PRO A 152 -24.68 -16.22 -29.25
N VAL A 153 -24.21 -17.46 -29.12
CA VAL A 153 -22.79 -17.76 -28.91
C VAL A 153 -22.18 -18.06 -30.27
N THR A 154 -21.08 -17.39 -30.60
CA THR A 154 -20.39 -17.54 -31.88
C THR A 154 -18.93 -17.93 -31.67
N SER A 155 -18.37 -18.62 -32.66
CA SER A 155 -16.92 -18.83 -32.79
C SER A 155 -16.30 -17.90 -33.84
N ASP A 156 -17.12 -17.17 -34.58
CA ASP A 156 -16.66 -16.23 -35.61
C ASP A 156 -16.34 -14.86 -35.00
N PHE A 157 -15.10 -14.43 -35.16
CA PHE A 157 -14.63 -13.14 -34.68
C PHE A 157 -15.34 -11.96 -35.37
N ILE A 158 -15.66 -12.07 -36.66
CA ILE A 158 -16.33 -11.00 -37.41
C ILE A 158 -17.76 -10.83 -36.89
N ALA A 159 -18.49 -11.93 -36.69
CA ALA A 159 -19.82 -11.91 -36.07
C ALA A 159 -19.80 -11.31 -34.65
N TYR A 160 -18.75 -11.63 -33.87
CA TYR A 160 -18.55 -11.03 -32.56
C TYR A 160 -18.29 -9.53 -32.60
N ILE A 161 -17.45 -9.01 -33.50
CA ILE A 161 -17.15 -7.56 -33.52
C ILE A 161 -18.30 -6.75 -34.11
N THR A 162 -18.98 -7.28 -35.12
CA THR A 162 -20.02 -6.53 -35.84
C THR A 162 -21.43 -6.69 -35.25
N GLY A 163 -21.70 -7.80 -34.56
CA GLY A 163 -23.03 -8.15 -34.06
C GLY A 163 -23.16 -8.09 -32.53
N SER A 164 -24.25 -8.67 -32.03
CA SER A 164 -24.51 -8.86 -30.60
C SER A 164 -23.82 -10.08 -30.01
N ASP A 165 -23.28 -10.97 -30.83
CA ASP A 165 -22.90 -12.31 -30.42
C ASP A 165 -21.82 -12.31 -29.34
N VAL A 166 -21.83 -13.37 -28.54
CA VAL A 166 -20.85 -13.62 -27.48
C VAL A 166 -19.82 -14.62 -28.00
N LEU A 167 -18.59 -14.16 -28.16
CA LEU A 167 -17.44 -15.03 -28.37
C LEU A 167 -16.88 -15.44 -27.00
N VAL A 168 -17.02 -16.72 -26.65
CA VAL A 168 -16.60 -17.25 -25.35
C VAL A 168 -15.10 -17.03 -25.13
N GLY A 169 -14.27 -17.26 -26.14
CA GLY A 169 -12.82 -17.03 -26.09
C GLY A 169 -12.49 -15.59 -25.67
N ALA A 170 -13.14 -14.59 -26.26
CA ALA A 170 -12.92 -13.18 -25.90
C ALA A 170 -13.35 -12.86 -24.45
N GLN A 171 -14.36 -13.54 -23.91
CA GLN A 171 -14.76 -13.33 -22.50
C GLN A 171 -13.80 -14.02 -21.54
N VAL A 172 -13.28 -15.20 -21.90
CA VAL A 172 -12.23 -15.89 -21.15
C VAL A 172 -10.93 -15.07 -21.15
N ASP A 173 -10.52 -14.52 -22.29
CA ASP A 173 -9.34 -13.67 -22.42
C ASP A 173 -9.42 -12.45 -21.50
N ARG A 174 -10.60 -11.85 -21.34
CA ARG A 174 -10.81 -10.74 -20.40
C ARG A 174 -10.68 -11.16 -18.94
N ILE A 175 -11.20 -12.33 -18.57
CA ILE A 175 -11.02 -12.88 -17.22
C ILE A 175 -9.53 -13.15 -16.97
N ILE A 176 -8.82 -13.73 -17.93
CA ILE A 176 -7.37 -13.95 -17.85
C ILE A 176 -6.66 -12.60 -17.67
N ALA A 177 -6.99 -11.57 -18.47
CA ALA A 177 -6.40 -10.25 -18.35
C ALA A 177 -6.63 -9.62 -16.97
N ILE A 178 -7.84 -9.72 -16.42
CA ILE A 178 -8.16 -9.26 -15.05
C ILE A 178 -7.29 -9.99 -14.03
N LEU A 179 -7.23 -11.32 -14.09
CA LEU A 179 -6.49 -12.12 -13.12
C LEU A 179 -4.97 -11.91 -13.23
N VAL A 180 -4.43 -11.85 -14.44
CA VAL A 180 -2.99 -11.60 -14.69
C VAL A 180 -2.60 -10.22 -14.20
N LEU A 181 -3.37 -9.17 -14.53
CA LEU A 181 -3.11 -7.82 -13.99
C LEU A 181 -3.13 -7.83 -12.47
N THR A 182 -4.13 -8.50 -11.88
CA THR A 182 -4.27 -8.61 -10.42
C THR A 182 -3.04 -9.26 -9.80
N VAL A 183 -2.54 -10.35 -10.37
CA VAL A 183 -1.33 -11.04 -9.90
C VAL A 183 -0.10 -10.13 -10.04
N ILE A 184 0.07 -9.46 -11.18
CA ILE A 184 1.19 -8.52 -11.40
C ILE A 184 1.18 -7.40 -10.35
N LEU A 185 0.03 -6.77 -10.13
CA LEU A 185 -0.13 -5.72 -9.12
C LEU A 185 0.11 -6.26 -7.70
N ALA A 186 -0.43 -7.44 -7.38
CA ALA A 186 -0.24 -8.06 -6.07
C ALA A 186 1.23 -8.40 -5.79
N VAL A 187 1.96 -8.91 -6.80
CA VAL A 187 3.40 -9.15 -6.71
C VAL A 187 4.17 -7.85 -6.55
N GLY A 188 3.86 -6.83 -7.35
CA GLY A 188 4.48 -5.51 -7.27
C GLY A 188 4.32 -4.88 -5.89
N VAL A 189 3.09 -4.90 -5.35
CA VAL A 189 2.77 -4.43 -4.00
C VAL A 189 3.50 -5.23 -2.92
N SER A 190 3.52 -6.57 -3.04
CA SER A 190 4.22 -7.42 -2.07
C SER A 190 5.73 -7.17 -2.04
N ARG A 191 6.34 -6.94 -3.21
CA ARG A 191 7.76 -6.57 -3.33
C ARG A 191 8.04 -5.19 -2.74
N ALA A 192 7.22 -4.20 -3.07
CA ALA A 192 7.35 -2.85 -2.53
C ALA A 192 7.24 -2.86 -0.99
N GLY A 193 6.29 -3.61 -0.44
CA GLY A 193 6.15 -3.79 1.01
C GLY A 193 7.40 -4.39 1.67
N ARG A 194 8.00 -5.43 1.07
CA ARG A 194 9.23 -6.05 1.60
C ARG A 194 10.42 -5.08 1.61
N VAL A 195 10.61 -4.32 0.54
CA VAL A 195 11.70 -3.33 0.45
C VAL A 195 11.56 -2.28 1.55
N LEU A 196 10.35 -1.76 1.77
CA LEU A 196 10.08 -0.78 2.83
C LEU A 196 10.36 -1.33 4.23
N THR A 197 10.08 -2.62 4.49
CA THR A 197 10.39 -3.24 5.78
C THR A 197 11.89 -3.45 5.97
N THR A 198 12.63 -3.85 4.93
CA THR A 198 14.07 -4.10 5.03
C THR A 198 14.86 -2.81 5.28
N SER A 199 14.53 -1.72 4.58
CA SER A 199 15.20 -0.43 4.78
C SER A 199 14.94 0.15 6.17
N ALA A 200 13.73 -0.04 6.72
CA ALA A 200 13.42 0.40 8.08
C ALA A 200 14.23 -0.37 9.13
N THR A 201 14.41 -1.68 8.96
CA THR A 201 15.24 -2.49 9.88
C THR A 201 16.73 -2.15 9.79
N GLU A 202 17.26 -1.89 8.59
CA GLU A 202 18.66 -1.50 8.42
C GLU A 202 18.94 -0.11 9.01
N GLN A 203 18.04 0.84 8.81
CA GLN A 203 18.14 2.17 9.40
C GLN A 203 18.10 2.11 10.93
N HIS A 204 17.21 1.30 11.50
CA HIS A 204 17.13 1.09 12.95
C HIS A 204 18.39 0.42 13.50
N ALA A 205 18.88 -0.64 12.87
CA ALA A 205 20.11 -1.31 13.29
C ALA A 205 21.33 -0.36 13.23
N ARG A 206 21.42 0.45 12.17
CA ARG A 206 22.47 1.48 12.03
C ARG A 206 22.38 2.55 13.10
N GLN A 207 21.17 2.96 13.46
CA GLN A 207 20.94 3.96 14.49
C GLN A 207 21.25 3.43 15.89
N GLU A 208 20.99 2.15 16.17
CA GLU A 208 21.40 1.52 17.44
C GLU A 208 22.92 1.33 17.52
N LEU A 209 23.57 0.81 16.47
CA LEU A 209 25.03 0.64 16.45
C LEU A 209 25.78 1.98 16.58
N SER A 210 25.26 3.06 15.98
CA SER A 210 25.85 4.41 16.11
C SER A 210 25.85 4.99 17.53
N ARG A 211 25.08 4.41 18.45
CA ARG A 211 25.12 4.80 19.87
C ARG A 211 26.28 4.16 20.62
N TYR A 212 26.84 3.08 20.09
CA TYR A 212 27.88 2.28 20.74
C TYR A 212 29.23 2.34 20.02
N PHE A 213 29.24 2.67 18.73
CA PHE A 213 30.45 2.69 17.91
C PHE A 213 30.62 4.04 17.20
N SER A 214 31.88 4.43 16.94
CA SER A 214 32.17 5.62 16.14
C SER A 214 31.56 5.51 14.73
N PRO A 215 31.34 6.64 14.02
CA PRO A 215 30.78 6.60 12.66
C PRO A 215 31.58 5.73 11.69
N GLU A 216 32.91 5.72 11.83
CA GLU A 216 33.83 4.93 11.01
C GLU A 216 33.71 3.43 11.29
N VAL A 217 33.65 3.04 12.58
CA VAL A 217 33.47 1.64 12.98
C VAL A 217 32.07 1.14 12.61
N THR A 218 31.04 1.97 12.80
CA THR A 218 29.67 1.64 12.39
C THR A 218 29.56 1.44 10.88
N ALA A 219 30.24 2.28 10.09
CA ALA A 219 30.29 2.14 8.64
C ALA A 219 31.01 0.84 8.22
N LYS A 220 32.15 0.52 8.86
CA LYS A 220 32.87 -0.74 8.62
C LYS A 220 32.05 -1.99 9.01
N ILE A 221 31.37 -1.97 10.16
CA ILE A 221 30.54 -3.12 10.63
C ILE A 221 29.33 -3.37 9.72
N LEU A 222 28.73 -2.31 9.18
CA LEU A 222 27.54 -2.41 8.32
C LEU A 222 27.87 -2.69 6.86
N ASP A 223 29.13 -2.51 6.46
CA ASP A 223 29.59 -2.77 5.11
C ASP A 223 29.83 -4.27 4.93
N ARG A 224 28.87 -4.96 4.30
CA ARG A 224 28.91 -6.42 4.10
C ARG A 224 30.02 -6.88 3.14
N GLU A 225 30.67 -5.97 2.43
CA GLU A 225 31.74 -6.29 1.47
C GLU A 225 33.13 -6.29 2.12
N THR A 226 33.33 -5.58 3.22
CA THR A 226 34.59 -5.58 3.98
C THR A 226 34.50 -6.61 5.11
N GLY A 227 34.65 -7.89 4.73
CA GLY A 227 34.57 -9.04 5.62
C GLY A 227 35.44 -8.93 6.88
N PHE A 228 34.84 -8.49 7.97
CA PHE A 228 35.34 -8.73 9.31
C PHE A 228 34.78 -10.08 9.76
N GLU A 229 35.59 -11.14 9.68
CA GLU A 229 35.22 -12.41 10.29
C GLU A 229 35.56 -12.35 11.79
N PRO A 230 34.72 -12.91 12.69
CA PRO A 230 35.05 -12.99 14.10
C PRO A 230 36.40 -13.72 14.31
N GLY A 231 37.43 -12.99 14.70
CA GLY A 231 38.80 -13.51 14.85
C GLY A 231 39.86 -12.71 14.09
N ASP A 232 39.46 -11.83 13.17
CA ASP A 232 40.37 -10.90 12.52
C ASP A 232 40.84 -9.81 13.49
N GLY A 233 42.14 -9.53 13.50
CA GLY A 233 42.76 -8.51 14.33
C GLY A 233 43.77 -7.70 13.53
N GLU A 234 43.72 -6.38 13.68
CA GLU A 234 44.70 -5.45 13.12
C GLU A 234 45.60 -4.90 14.22
N VAL A 235 46.89 -4.74 13.92
CA VAL A 235 47.84 -4.08 14.81
C VAL A 235 48.01 -2.64 14.34
N TYR A 236 47.78 -1.69 15.24
CA TYR A 236 47.98 -0.27 14.99
C TYR A 236 48.46 0.42 16.26
N ASP A 237 49.21 1.52 16.10
CA ASP A 237 49.62 2.36 17.21
C ASP A 237 48.41 3.18 17.71
N ALA A 238 48.14 3.12 19.02
CA ALA A 238 47.00 3.78 19.65
C ALA A 238 47.39 4.45 20.97
N VAL A 239 46.70 5.53 21.32
CA VAL A 239 46.88 6.23 22.61
C VAL A 239 45.66 5.97 23.48
N ALA A 240 45.78 5.07 24.45
CA ALA A 240 44.68 4.78 25.36
C ALA A 240 44.57 5.83 26.49
N MET A 241 43.34 6.26 26.78
CA MET A 241 43.00 7.16 27.88
C MET A 241 41.90 6.54 28.74
N MET A 242 42.09 6.58 30.07
CA MET A 242 41.09 6.18 31.06
C MET A 242 40.63 7.42 31.83
N ILE A 243 39.33 7.65 31.89
CA ILE A 243 38.70 8.79 32.58
C ILE A 243 37.75 8.23 33.63
N ASP A 244 37.77 8.80 34.85
CA ASP A 244 36.96 8.32 35.96
C ASP A 244 36.42 9.46 36.85
N ILE A 245 35.29 9.23 37.53
CA ILE A 245 34.67 10.25 38.40
C ILE A 245 35.24 10.14 39.82
N ARG A 246 35.88 11.22 40.28
CA ARG A 246 36.42 11.28 41.64
C ARG A 246 35.32 11.09 42.70
N GLY A 247 35.50 10.07 43.55
CA GLY A 247 34.61 9.82 44.70
C GLY A 247 33.27 9.19 44.34
N PHE A 248 33.11 8.68 43.11
CA PHE A 248 31.85 8.10 42.65
C PHE A 248 31.40 6.89 43.46
N SER A 249 32.29 5.96 43.80
CA SER A 249 31.90 4.73 44.50
C SER A 249 31.19 5.04 45.84
N ALA A 250 31.76 5.95 46.63
CA ALA A 250 31.18 6.40 47.89
C ALA A 250 29.85 7.15 47.68
N TRP A 251 29.74 7.92 46.60
CA TRP A 251 28.48 8.59 46.24
C TRP A 251 27.40 7.57 45.84
N ALA A 252 27.73 6.61 44.98
CA ALA A 252 26.82 5.59 44.46
C ALA A 252 26.29 4.65 45.56
N GLU A 253 27.10 4.35 46.59
CA GLU A 253 26.68 3.55 47.75
C GLU A 253 25.58 4.22 48.59
N SER A 254 25.46 5.55 48.52
CA SER A 254 24.53 6.35 49.34
C SER A 254 23.29 6.85 48.60
N ILE A 255 23.15 6.53 47.30
CA ILE A 255 22.15 7.09 46.38
C ILE A 255 21.30 5.96 45.78
N ASP A 256 20.05 6.29 45.44
CA ASP A 256 19.15 5.35 44.76
C ASP A 256 19.73 4.90 43.39
N PRO A 257 19.71 3.59 43.07
CA PRO A 257 20.29 3.07 41.83
C PRO A 257 19.74 3.72 40.55
N ALA A 258 18.45 4.08 40.48
CA ALA A 258 17.91 4.74 39.29
C ALA A 258 18.53 6.13 39.10
N THR A 259 18.80 6.84 40.21
CA THR A 259 19.46 8.14 40.20
C THR A 259 20.93 8.01 39.77
N VAL A 260 21.65 6.97 40.25
CA VAL A 260 23.01 6.66 39.80
C VAL A 260 23.04 6.40 38.29
N MET A 261 22.10 5.62 37.78
CA MET A 261 21.99 5.33 36.35
C MET A 261 21.71 6.59 35.51
N CYS A 262 20.83 7.49 35.99
CA CYS A 262 20.60 8.78 35.32
C CYS A 262 21.85 9.66 35.30
N ALA A 263 22.61 9.71 36.40
CA ALA A 263 23.85 10.49 36.47
C ALA A 263 24.94 9.94 35.54
N LEU A 264 25.10 8.61 35.49
CA LEU A 264 26.02 7.95 34.55
C LEU A 264 25.61 8.22 33.10
N ALA A 265 24.31 8.16 32.78
CA ALA A 265 23.82 8.46 31.44
C ALA A 265 24.09 9.93 31.05
N ASP A 266 23.88 10.90 31.95
CA ASP A 266 24.20 12.30 31.70
C ASP A 266 25.71 12.51 31.50
N TYR A 267 26.54 11.91 32.36
CA TYR A 267 28.00 11.94 32.25
C TYR A 267 28.49 11.40 30.90
N GLN A 268 28.03 10.19 30.52
CA GLN A 268 28.38 9.57 29.24
C GLN A 268 27.91 10.43 28.06
N SER A 269 26.72 11.03 28.14
CA SER A 269 26.19 11.91 27.08
C SER A 269 27.05 13.16 26.82
N ARG A 270 27.88 13.54 27.79
CA ARG A 270 28.81 14.69 27.68
C ARG A 270 30.19 14.27 27.19
N ILE A 271 30.71 13.13 27.66
CA ILE A 271 32.04 12.64 27.28
C ILE A 271 32.06 12.06 25.86
N VAL A 272 31.07 11.23 25.51
CA VAL A 272 31.06 10.53 24.21
C VAL A 272 31.17 11.50 23.02
N PRO A 273 30.41 12.61 22.95
CA PRO A 273 30.56 13.57 21.85
C PRO A 273 31.94 14.24 21.80
N ILE A 274 32.61 14.41 22.94
CA ILE A 274 33.94 15.02 22.99
C ILE A 274 34.98 14.06 22.39
N VAL A 275 34.97 12.79 22.82
CA VAL A 275 35.88 11.76 22.30
C VAL A 275 35.69 11.61 20.79
N LEU A 276 34.44 11.45 20.35
CA LEU A 276 34.11 11.32 18.92
C LEU A 276 34.48 12.56 18.11
N LYS A 277 34.32 13.78 18.66
CA LYS A 277 34.73 15.04 18.01
C LYS A 277 36.23 15.10 17.73
N HIS A 278 37.02 14.41 18.54
CA HIS A 278 38.48 14.32 18.38
C HIS A 278 38.92 13.07 17.61
N ASN A 279 38.00 12.40 16.90
CA ASN A 279 38.23 11.15 16.16
C ASN A 279 38.73 9.99 17.06
N GLY A 280 38.48 10.06 18.37
CA GLY A 280 38.71 8.95 19.27
C GLY A 280 37.54 7.97 19.27
N SER A 281 37.77 6.77 19.76
CA SER A 281 36.78 5.72 19.91
C SER A 281 36.61 5.32 21.38
N ILE A 282 35.38 5.00 21.79
CA ILE A 282 35.12 4.44 23.11
C ILE A 282 35.32 2.93 23.02
N ASP A 283 36.23 2.39 23.83
CA ASP A 283 36.45 0.94 23.91
C ASP A 283 35.44 0.28 24.84
N LYS A 284 35.30 0.80 26.07
CA LYS A 284 34.31 0.29 27.03
C LYS A 284 33.98 1.28 28.15
N PHE A 285 32.81 1.06 28.76
CA PHE A 285 32.40 1.66 30.02
C PHE A 285 32.60 0.69 31.17
N MET A 286 33.10 1.19 32.30
CA MET A 286 33.39 0.42 33.52
C MET A 286 32.77 1.12 34.73
N GLY A 287 31.44 1.28 34.73
CA GLY A 287 30.75 2.11 35.71
C GLY A 287 30.89 3.59 35.37
N ASP A 288 31.58 4.34 36.22
CA ASP A 288 31.99 5.73 36.00
C ASP A 288 33.28 5.87 35.16
N GLY A 289 34.03 4.76 35.03
CA GLY A 289 35.19 4.68 34.16
C GLY A 289 34.85 4.63 32.68
N VAL A 290 35.58 5.39 31.87
CA VAL A 290 35.53 5.38 30.39
C VAL A 290 36.91 5.09 29.85
N LEU A 291 37.05 4.00 29.09
CA LEU A 291 38.26 3.69 28.33
C LEU A 291 38.05 4.11 26.86
N CYS A 292 38.95 4.93 26.35
CA CYS A 292 38.95 5.36 24.96
C CYS A 292 40.36 5.33 24.35
N HIS A 293 40.45 5.38 23.03
CA HIS A 293 41.70 5.48 22.27
C HIS A 293 41.55 6.39 21.04
#